data_AF-A0A1Y0ITD3-F1
#
_entry.id   AF-A0A1Y0ITD3-F1
#
_cell.length_a   1.000
_cell.length_b   1.000
_cell.length_c   1.000
_cell.angle_alpha   90.00
_cell.angle_beta   90.00
_cell.angle_gamma   90.00
#
_symmetry.space_group_name_H-M   'P 1'
#
loop_
_entity.id
_entity.type
_entity.pdbx_description
1 polymer ?
#
loop_
_entity_poly.entity_id
_entity_poly.type
_entity_poly.pdbx_seq_one_letter_code
_entity_poly.pdbx_strand_id
1 'polypeptide(L)' 'MRWLWGGDRATVKGETQSPTLNLDTLSKEQRKVLYQFYLCWKNAEITAVEFMSKLNLKKNSFYKIVNEYEEQKDAS' A
#
# COMPACT_ATOMS: atom_id res chain seq x y z
N MET A 1 47.81 8.22 14.20
CA MET A 1 47.98 8.19 12.74
C MET A 1 46.81 8.91 12.07
N ARG A 2 47.12 9.57 10.95
CA ARG A 2 46.29 10.43 10.10
C ARG A 2 45.27 9.60 9.30
N TRP A 3 44.02 10.06 9.28
CA TRP A 3 42.95 9.48 8.48
C TRP A 3 43.26 9.64 6.99
N LEU A 4 43.41 8.53 6.26
CA LEU A 4 43.47 8.50 4.80
C LEU A 4 42.04 8.23 4.29
N TRP A 5 41.46 9.26 3.72
CA TRP A 5 40.25 9.21 2.91
C TRP A 5 40.64 8.58 1.56
N GLY A 6 40.07 7.42 1.24
CA GLY A 6 40.35 6.73 -0.03
C GLY A 6 39.62 5.41 -0.10
N GLY A 7 38.49 5.39 -0.79
CA GLY A 7 37.63 4.22 -0.94
C GLY A 7 36.20 4.68 -1.17
N ASP A 8 35.87 4.86 -2.43
CA ASP A 8 34.57 5.25 -2.96
C ASP A 8 33.41 4.54 -2.25
N ARG A 9 32.78 5.24 -1.32
CA ARG A 9 31.45 4.91 -0.82
C ARG A 9 30.41 5.37 -1.84
N ALA A 10 30.36 4.69 -2.98
CA ALA A 10 29.09 4.53 -3.67
C ALA A 10 28.43 3.28 -3.07
N THR A 11 27.79 3.43 -1.90
CA THR A 11 26.76 2.48 -1.54
C THR A 11 25.74 2.54 -2.67
N VAL A 12 25.66 1.51 -3.50
CA VAL A 12 24.44 1.20 -4.22
C VAL A 12 23.39 0.98 -3.14
N LYS A 13 22.77 2.07 -2.69
CA LYS A 13 21.65 1.98 -1.77
C LYS A 13 20.53 1.48 -2.65
N GLY A 14 20.41 0.16 -2.68
CA GLY A 14 19.27 -0.56 -3.19
C GLY A 14 18.04 -0.10 -2.42
N GLU A 15 17.50 1.03 -2.82
CA GLU A 15 16.12 1.34 -2.60
C GLU A 15 15.43 0.74 -3.81
N THR A 16 15.19 -0.57 -3.76
CA THR A 16 13.91 -1.07 -4.23
C THR A 16 12.89 -0.32 -3.37
N GLN A 17 12.59 0.93 -3.75
CA GLN A 17 11.35 1.57 -3.37
C GLN A 17 10.31 0.64 -3.96
N SER A 18 9.84 -0.31 -3.15
CA SER A 18 8.65 -1.07 -3.47
C SER A 18 7.66 0.01 -3.86
N PRO A 19 7.16 0.04 -5.11
CA PRO A 19 6.32 1.12 -5.59
C PRO A 19 5.28 1.34 -4.51
N THR A 20 5.23 2.57 -3.98
CA THR A 20 4.34 2.90 -2.87
C THR A 20 2.96 2.41 -3.28
N LEU A 21 2.49 1.32 -2.67
CA LEU A 21 1.23 0.69 -3.04
C LEU A 21 0.13 1.63 -2.55
N ASN A 22 -0.25 2.55 -3.44
CA ASN A 22 -1.29 3.55 -3.25
C ASN A 22 -2.55 3.07 -3.99
N LEU A 23 -3.69 3.72 -3.76
CA LEU A 23 -4.93 3.40 -4.46
C LEU A 23 -4.77 3.46 -6.00
N ASP A 24 -3.88 4.33 -6.49
CA ASP A 24 -3.62 4.48 -7.93
C ASP A 24 -2.94 3.24 -8.54
N THR A 25 -2.12 2.55 -7.75
CA THR A 25 -1.33 1.39 -8.19
C THR A 25 -2.14 0.09 -8.28
N LEU A 26 -3.37 0.08 -7.74
CA LEU A 26 -4.25 -1.08 -7.81
C LEU A 26 -4.71 -1.36 -9.25
N SER A 27 -4.67 -2.64 -9.62
CA SER A 27 -5.26 -3.10 -10.87
C SER A 27 -6.77 -2.84 -10.92
N LYS A 28 -7.34 -2.75 -12.12
CA LYS A 28 -8.78 -2.52 -12.32
C LYS A 28 -9.64 -3.56 -11.57
N GLU A 29 -9.21 -4.82 -11.54
CA GLU A 29 -9.92 -5.89 -10.82
C GLU A 29 -9.85 -5.70 -9.30
N GLN A 30 -8.67 -5.35 -8.76
CA GLN A 30 -8.54 -5.05 -7.33
C GLN A 30 -9.38 -3.84 -6.91
N ARG A 31 -9.46 -2.80 -7.75
CA ARG A 31 -10.33 -1.64 -7.48
C ARG A 31 -11.81 -2.01 -7.46
N LYS A 32 -12.27 -2.87 -8.37
CA LYS A 32 -13.65 -3.39 -8.34
C LYS A 32 -13.93 -4.13 -7.05
N VAL A 33 -13.03 -5.03 -6.63
CA VAL A 33 -13.12 -5.74 -5.35
C VAL A 33 -13.15 -4.74 -4.20
N LEU A 34 -12.30 -3.71 -4.22
CA LEU A 34 -12.27 -2.67 -3.20
C LEU A 34 -13.62 -1.96 -3.11
N TYR A 35 -14.18 -1.46 -4.22
CA TYR A 35 -15.46 -0.74 -4.19
C TYR A 35 -16.63 -1.65 -3.79
N GLN A 36 -16.64 -2.90 -4.24
CA GLN A 36 -17.71 -3.85 -3.94
C GLN A 36 -17.70 -4.29 -2.47
N PHE A 37 -16.52 -4.61 -1.94
CA PHE A 37 -16.39 -5.15 -0.58
C PHE A 37 -16.14 -4.09 0.49
N TYR A 38 -15.81 -2.84 0.12
CA TYR A 38 -15.63 -1.75 1.08
C TYR A 38 -16.89 -1.50 1.90
N LEU A 39 -18.07 -1.47 1.27
CA LEU A 39 -19.33 -1.28 1.99
C LEU A 39 -19.62 -2.46 2.92
N CYS A 40 -19.43 -3.70 2.45
CA CYS A 40 -19.56 -4.90 3.30
C CYS A 40 -18.61 -4.85 4.50
N TRP A 41 -17.35 -4.42 4.30
CA TRP A 41 -16.38 -4.27 5.39
C TRP A 41 -16.77 -3.15 6.36
N LYS A 42 -17.26 -2.01 5.85
CA LYS A 42 -17.73 -0.87 6.67
C LYS A 42 -18.97 -1.23 7.49
N ASN A 43 -19.84 -2.08 6.94
CA ASN A 43 -21.00 -2.66 7.63
C ASN A 43 -20.64 -3.84 8.54
N ALA A 44 -19.36 -4.20 8.64
CA ALA A 44 -18.86 -5.35 9.39
C ALA A 44 -19.43 -6.72 8.92
N GLU A 45 -19.90 -6.81 7.67
CA GLU A 45 -20.34 -8.06 7.04
C GLU A 45 -19.17 -8.99 6.69
N ILE A 46 -17.99 -8.42 6.42
CA ILE A 46 -16.75 -9.17 6.20
C ILE A 46 -15.63 -8.70 7.13
N THR A 47 -14.69 -9.59 7.42
CA THR A 47 -13.53 -9.23 8.23
C THR A 47 -12.46 -8.52 7.41
N ALA A 48 -11.60 -7.73 8.08
CA ALA A 48 -10.44 -7.10 7.44
C ALA A 48 -9.48 -8.15 6.83
N VAL A 49 -9.40 -9.34 7.42
CA VAL A 49 -8.57 -10.45 6.94
C VAL A 49 -9.10 -11.00 5.62
N GLU A 50 -10.41 -11.25 5.53
CA GLU A 50 -11.05 -11.69 4.29
C GLU A 50 -10.94 -10.63 3.19
N PHE A 51 -11.20 -9.37 3.53
CA PHE A 51 -11.10 -8.27 2.56
C PHE A 51 -9.68 -8.12 2.01
N MET A 52 -8.68 -8.18 2.90
CA MET A 52 -7.27 -8.15 2.54
C MET A 52 -6.88 -9.35 1.65
N SER A 53 -7.40 -10.54 1.96
CA SER A 53 -7.17 -11.73 1.14
C SER A 53 -7.79 -11.61 -0.25
N LYS A 54 -8.97 -11.00 -0.38
CA LYS A 54 -9.62 -10.76 -1.69
C LYS A 54 -8.84 -9.79 -2.56
N LEU A 55 -8.22 -8.78 -1.94
CA LEU A 55 -7.36 -7.83 -2.64
C LEU A 55 -5.94 -8.37 -2.88
N ASN A 56 -5.58 -9.50 -2.26
CA ASN A 56 -4.24 -10.07 -2.24
C ASN A 56 -3.18 -9.04 -1.81
N LEU A 57 -3.48 -8.26 -0.78
CA LEU A 57 -2.63 -7.19 -0.26
C LEU A 57 -1.97 -7.59 1.06
N LYS A 58 -0.80 -6.99 1.34
CA LYS A 58 -0.19 -7.07 2.67
C LYS A 58 -0.90 -6.10 3.62
N LYS A 59 -0.90 -6.41 4.92
CA LYS A 59 -1.51 -5.58 5.98
C LYS A 59 -1.16 -4.09 5.87
N ASN A 60 0.12 -3.78 5.67
CA ASN A 60 0.59 -2.39 5.58
C ASN A 60 0.00 -1.64 4.37
N SER A 61 -0.19 -2.32 3.24
CA SER A 61 -0.75 -1.74 2.03
C SER A 61 -2.27 -1.62 2.13
N PHE A 62 -2.92 -2.62 2.73
CA PHE A 62 -4.36 -2.63 2.92
C PHE A 62 -4.86 -1.38 3.65
N TYR A 63 -4.32 -1.08 4.84
CA TYR A 63 -4.77 0.09 5.60
C TYR A 63 -4.46 1.41 4.91
N LYS A 64 -3.32 1.52 4.22
CA LYS A 64 -2.98 2.72 3.42
C LYS A 64 -4.01 2.97 2.32
N ILE A 65 -4.30 1.93 1.54
CA ILE A 65 -5.24 1.99 0.41
C ILE A 65 -6.64 2.34 0.88
N VAL A 66 -7.10 1.75 1.99
CA VAL A 66 -8.43 2.05 2.55
C VAL A 66 -8.49 3.49 3.04
N ASN A 67 -7.46 3.95 3.76
CA ASN A 67 -7.39 5.33 4.24
C ASN A 67 -7.41 6.34 3.08
N GLU A 68 -6.60 6.12 2.04
CA GLU A 68 -6.62 6.96 0.82
C GLU A 68 -7.98 6.94 0.11
N TYR A 69 -8.66 5.79 0.11
CA TYR A 69 -9.98 5.67 -0.48
C TYR A 69 -11.05 6.45 0.31
N GLU A 70 -10.98 6.42 1.65
CA GLU A 70 -11.84 7.22 2.53
C GLU A 70 -11.58 8.71 2.32
N GLU A 71 -10.31 9.14 2.32
CA GLU A 71 -9.93 10.54 2.06
C GLU A 71 -10.43 11.05 0.69
N GLN A 72 -10.35 10.22 -0.36
CA GLN A 72 -10.87 10.58 -1.69
C GLN A 72 -12.41 10.66 -1.73
N LYS A 73 -13.10 9.88 -0.89
CA LYS A 73 -14.56 9.89 -0.79
C LYS A 73 -15.08 11.11 -0.02
N ASP A 74 -14.37 11.52 1.03
CA ASP A 74 -14.75 12.66 1.88
C ASP A 74 -14.40 14.02 1.24
N ALA A 75 -13.48 14.04 0.27
CA ALA A 75 -13.07 15.25 -0.44
C ALA A 75 -13.98 15.68 -1.59
N SER A 76 -15.14 15.03 -1.80
CA SER A 76 -16.04 15.25 -2.95
C SER A 76 -17.49 15.54 -2.58
#